data_AF-A0A5E4EWP3-F1
#
_entry.id   AF-A0A5E4EWP3-F1
#
_cell.length_a   1.000
_cell.length_b   1.000
_cell.length_c   1.000
_cell.angle_alpha   90.00
_cell.angle_beta   90.00
_cell.angle_gamma   90.00
#
_symmetry.space_group_name_H-M   'P 1'
#
loop_
_entity.id
_entity.type
_entity.pdbx_description
1 polymer ?
#
loop_
_entity_poly.entity_id
_entity_poly.type
_entity_poly.pdbx_seq_one_letter_code
_entity_poly.pdbx_strand_id
1 'polypeptide(L)'
;MGLFRKHFSTKGRNSSCFLKIIAPKLFKLCITLCIATNSNAWIGTAVLVTNMRNFPLSRGTVAGILKGYIGLSAAVYTVVYSVVLKESALNLLLFLALGIPVLCLALMYFIRPCTPASGEDSSEHVHFLFTITVSVLLAIYLLTVTVVNEIVTLSDAVSYILVAIMVILLLSPLAIPLKMTLFPARARAESSDHLALGEGNATQADPLLTPSSSATYLGSFHEAEDSSDVETLLAIGEGAVKKKRRPKRGEDFKFHEAFIKADFWLLWFVYFLGVGSGVTVLNNLSQIGIALGASDTTILLSLFSFCNFVGRLGSGAVSEHFLRTKTIPRTFWMACAHVLMIVSFVLYALALSGTLYVATALFGICYGTQYSIMVPTSSELFGLKHFGVNYSFMGLGNPIGAILFSVLLAGNVYDAEAAKQGGSTCIGSSCFRLTFLVLAGACGLGTILSIILTIRVRPVYQMLYAGGSFRLPQSSSH
;
A
#
# COMPACT_ATOMS: atom_id res chain seq x y z
N MET A 1 -16.86 6.33 18.65
CA MET A 1 -17.28 7.76 18.70
C MET A 1 -18.81 7.93 18.76
N GLY A 2 -19.62 6.95 18.34
CA GLY A 2 -21.11 7.02 18.41
C GLY A 2 -21.71 7.02 19.83
N LEU A 3 -21.07 6.35 20.80
CA LEU A 3 -21.48 6.39 22.22
C LEU A 3 -21.45 7.79 22.85
N PHE A 4 -20.67 8.72 22.29
CA PHE A 4 -20.58 10.09 22.79
C PHE A 4 -21.71 11.00 22.33
N ARG A 5 -22.44 10.66 21.25
CA ARG A 5 -23.47 11.54 20.68
C ARG A 5 -24.80 11.46 21.43
N LYS A 6 -25.17 10.29 21.95
CA LYS A 6 -26.43 10.10 22.71
C LYS A 6 -26.48 10.86 24.03
N HIS A 7 -25.34 11.28 24.61
CA HIS A 7 -25.31 12.04 25.86
C HIS A 7 -25.47 13.56 25.69
N PHE A 8 -25.37 14.10 24.46
CA PHE A 8 -25.50 15.54 24.22
C PHE A 8 -26.94 16.03 24.01
N SER A 9 -27.90 15.14 23.76
CA SER A 9 -29.24 15.56 23.32
C SER A 9 -30.26 15.80 24.44
N THR A 10 -29.98 15.46 25.71
CA THR A 10 -31.03 15.45 26.75
C THR A 10 -30.80 16.30 28.01
N LYS A 11 -29.69 17.03 28.18
CA LYS A 11 -29.49 17.90 29.37
C LYS A 11 -28.76 19.22 29.07
N GLY A 12 -29.51 20.23 28.63
CA GLY A 12 -29.02 21.58 28.29
C GLY A 12 -28.53 22.47 29.45
N ARG A 13 -28.11 21.90 30.59
CA ARG A 13 -27.57 22.70 31.72
C ARG A 13 -26.33 22.12 32.42
N ASN A 14 -25.95 20.86 32.14
CA ASN A 14 -24.74 20.21 32.68
C ASN A 14 -23.57 20.10 31.68
N SER A 15 -23.76 20.54 30.43
CA SER A 15 -22.80 20.37 29.33
C SER A 15 -21.46 21.06 29.59
N SER A 16 -21.45 22.24 30.22
CA SER A 16 -20.21 23.01 30.47
C SER A 16 -19.29 22.39 31.52
N CYS A 17 -19.82 21.68 32.51
CA CYS A 17 -19.00 21.02 33.53
C CYS A 17 -18.47 19.67 33.00
N PHE A 18 -19.31 18.93 32.27
CA PHE A 18 -18.93 17.68 31.61
C PHE A 18 -17.88 17.88 30.50
N LEU A 19 -18.01 18.94 29.67
CA LEU A 19 -16.98 19.29 28.67
C LEU A 19 -15.64 19.62 29.32
N LYS A 20 -15.64 20.37 30.44
CA LYS A 20 -14.40 20.75 31.13
C LYS A 20 -13.63 19.56 31.72
N ILE A 21 -14.32 18.48 32.09
CA ILE A 21 -13.69 17.26 32.63
C ILE A 21 -13.24 16.31 31.49
N ILE A 22 -13.99 16.24 30.39
CA ILE A 22 -13.71 15.34 29.26
C ILE A 22 -12.71 15.96 28.27
N ALA A 23 -12.78 17.26 27.98
CA ALA A 23 -11.91 17.94 27.03
C ALA A 23 -10.40 17.72 27.29
N PRO A 24 -9.86 17.83 28.52
CA PRO A 24 -8.46 17.53 28.76
C PRO A 24 -8.12 16.03 28.58
N LYS A 25 -9.07 15.11 28.83
CA LYS A 25 -8.88 13.67 28.56
C LYS A 25 -8.94 13.36 27.06
N LEU A 26 -9.83 14.02 26.32
CA LEU A 26 -9.97 13.89 24.88
C LEU A 26 -8.76 14.50 24.15
N PHE A 27 -8.28 15.66 24.60
CA PHE A 27 -7.08 16.27 24.04
C PHE A 27 -5.84 15.40 24.25
N LYS A 28 -5.65 14.86 25.45
CA LYS A 28 -4.59 13.87 25.74
C LYS A 28 -4.73 12.61 24.89
N LEU A 29 -5.95 12.11 24.72
CA LEU A 29 -6.23 10.96 23.85
C LEU A 29 -5.91 11.27 22.38
N CYS A 30 -6.29 12.45 21.88
CA CYS A 30 -5.99 12.91 20.52
C CYS A 30 -4.49 13.06 20.28
N ILE A 31 -3.74 13.65 21.22
CA ILE A 31 -2.27 13.72 21.14
C ILE A 31 -1.66 12.32 21.12
N THR A 32 -2.10 11.46 22.03
CA THR A 32 -1.58 10.08 22.13
C THR A 32 -1.87 9.30 20.84
N LEU A 33 -3.08 9.41 20.29
CA LEU A 33 -3.47 8.81 19.02
C LEU A 33 -2.68 9.42 17.85
N CYS A 34 -2.43 10.73 17.86
CA CYS A 34 -1.62 11.39 16.84
C CYS A 34 -0.20 10.81 16.83
N ILE A 35 0.44 10.69 17.99
CA ILE A 35 1.78 10.09 18.11
C ILE A 35 1.74 8.62 17.67
N ALA A 36 0.78 7.84 18.18
CA ALA A 36 0.67 6.41 17.89
C ALA A 36 0.43 6.15 16.39
N THR A 37 -0.47 6.89 15.75
CA THR A 37 -0.80 6.69 14.32
C THR A 37 0.30 7.15 13.38
N ASN A 38 1.05 8.21 13.73
CA ASN A 38 2.19 8.66 12.94
C ASN A 38 3.36 7.66 12.95
N SER A 39 3.58 6.94 14.06
CA SER A 39 4.65 5.94 14.14
C SER A 39 4.57 4.87 13.04
N ASN A 40 3.36 4.36 12.77
CA ASN A 40 3.11 3.39 11.72
C ASN A 40 3.38 3.96 10.32
N ALA A 41 3.04 5.24 10.09
CA ALA A 41 3.30 5.91 8.82
C ALA A 41 4.81 6.07 8.55
N TRP A 42 5.60 6.39 9.57
CA TRP A 42 7.05 6.54 9.43
C TRP A 42 7.74 5.23 9.06
N ILE A 43 7.49 4.15 9.81
CA ILE A 43 8.07 2.83 9.55
C ILE A 43 7.65 2.35 8.16
N GLY A 44 6.35 2.43 7.85
CA GLY A 44 5.81 2.02 6.57
C GLY A 44 6.42 2.80 5.40
N THR A 45 6.64 4.11 5.55
CA THR A 45 7.24 4.94 4.50
C THR A 45 8.73 4.67 4.35
N ALA A 46 9.48 4.49 5.44
CA ALA A 46 10.91 4.18 5.39
C ALA A 46 11.19 2.86 4.67
N VAL A 47 10.44 1.80 5.02
CA VAL A 47 10.54 0.49 4.36
C VAL A 47 10.16 0.60 2.89
N LEU A 48 9.05 1.27 2.58
CA LEU A 48 8.56 1.37 1.22
C LEU A 48 9.49 2.17 0.31
N VAL A 49 9.90 3.37 0.73
CA VAL A 49 10.78 4.24 -0.07
C VAL A 49 12.13 3.56 -0.35
N THR A 50 12.70 2.90 0.66
CA THR A 50 13.99 2.22 0.52
C THR A 50 13.89 1.07 -0.49
N ASN A 51 12.90 0.19 -0.35
CA ASN A 51 12.72 -0.94 -1.26
C ASN A 51 12.37 -0.51 -2.69
N MET A 52 11.55 0.54 -2.85
CA MET A 52 11.20 1.07 -4.17
C MET A 52 12.40 1.69 -4.90
N ARG A 53 13.40 2.19 -4.16
CA ARG A 53 14.67 2.67 -4.73
C ARG A 53 15.65 1.55 -5.03
N ASN A 54 15.69 0.52 -4.18
CA ASN A 54 16.55 -0.64 -4.39
C ASN A 54 16.11 -1.48 -5.60
N PHE A 55 14.80 -1.56 -5.87
CA PHE A 55 14.22 -2.37 -6.95
C PHE A 55 13.38 -1.51 -7.92
N PRO A 56 14.00 -0.60 -8.69
CA PRO A 56 13.28 0.35 -9.53
C PRO A 56 12.58 -0.28 -10.75
N LEU A 57 12.93 -1.52 -11.11
CA LEU A 57 12.32 -2.26 -12.23
C LEU A 57 11.12 -3.11 -11.82
N SER A 58 11.07 -3.57 -10.57
CA SER A 58 10.07 -4.53 -10.08
C SER A 58 9.12 -3.89 -9.06
N ARG A 59 8.80 -2.61 -9.30
CA ARG A 59 8.06 -1.73 -8.37
C ARG A 59 6.71 -2.32 -7.95
N GLY A 60 5.99 -2.93 -8.89
CA GLY A 60 4.68 -3.54 -8.63
C GLY A 60 4.76 -4.74 -7.71
N THR A 61 5.67 -5.66 -8.00
CA THR A 61 5.89 -6.87 -7.20
C THR A 61 6.34 -6.53 -5.78
N VAL A 62 7.30 -5.60 -5.64
CA VAL A 62 7.83 -5.15 -4.35
C VAL A 62 6.74 -4.47 -3.52
N ALA A 63 5.98 -3.56 -4.12
CA ALA A 63 4.85 -2.93 -3.44
C ALA A 63 3.80 -3.96 -2.99
N GLY A 64 3.48 -4.94 -3.86
CA GLY A 64 2.54 -6.01 -3.56
C GLY A 64 2.97 -6.88 -2.39
N ILE A 65 4.23 -7.29 -2.33
CA ILE A 65 4.78 -8.06 -1.20
C ILE A 65 4.72 -7.23 0.09
N LEU A 66 5.29 -6.02 0.09
CA LEU A 66 5.35 -5.17 1.28
C LEU A 66 3.97 -4.83 1.83
N LYS A 67 3.02 -4.46 0.96
CA LYS A 67 1.65 -4.17 1.38
C LYS A 67 0.88 -5.45 1.71
N GLY A 68 1.20 -6.56 1.06
CA GLY A 68 0.66 -7.89 1.35
C GLY A 68 0.85 -8.27 2.81
N TYR A 69 2.07 -8.19 3.35
CA TYR A 69 2.32 -8.51 4.76
C TYR A 69 1.50 -7.66 5.74
N ILE A 70 1.16 -6.41 5.40
CA ILE A 70 0.22 -5.60 6.20
C ILE A 70 -1.18 -6.25 6.22
N GLY A 71 -1.63 -6.85 5.11
CA GLY A 71 -2.90 -7.58 5.03
C GLY A 71 -2.93 -8.88 5.86
N LEU A 72 -1.79 -9.58 5.99
CA LEU A 72 -1.66 -10.77 6.85
C LEU A 72 -1.50 -10.45 8.33
N SER A 73 -1.02 -9.25 8.66
CA SER A 73 -0.68 -8.88 10.05
C SER A 73 -1.85 -9.06 11.03
N ALA A 74 -3.09 -8.77 10.61
CA ALA A 74 -4.27 -8.95 11.45
C ALA A 74 -4.46 -10.42 11.85
N ALA A 75 -4.34 -11.37 10.92
CA ALA A 75 -4.47 -12.79 11.20
C ALA A 75 -3.33 -13.30 12.10
N VAL A 76 -2.10 -12.81 11.88
CA VAL A 76 -0.95 -13.11 12.75
C VAL A 76 -1.22 -12.63 14.18
N TYR A 77 -1.69 -11.39 14.36
CA TYR A 77 -2.03 -10.87 15.68
C TYR A 77 -3.16 -11.64 16.35
N THR A 78 -4.18 -12.06 15.61
CA THR A 78 -5.27 -12.90 16.14
C THR A 78 -4.73 -14.23 16.66
N VAL A 79 -3.89 -14.93 15.89
CA VAL A 79 -3.30 -16.20 16.32
C VAL A 79 -2.41 -16.02 17.55
N VAL A 80 -1.56 -14.97 17.58
CA VAL A 80 -0.74 -14.67 18.76
C VAL A 80 -1.61 -14.35 19.97
N TYR A 81 -2.68 -13.59 19.80
CA TYR A 81 -3.60 -13.21 20.88
C TYR A 81 -4.31 -14.41 21.48
N SER A 82 -4.92 -15.25 20.65
CA SER A 82 -5.68 -16.42 21.12
C SER A 82 -4.77 -17.49 21.71
N VAL A 83 -3.64 -17.79 21.07
CA VAL A 83 -2.79 -18.93 21.46
C VAL A 83 -1.71 -18.56 22.47
N VAL A 84 -0.90 -17.53 22.17
CA VAL A 84 0.28 -17.20 22.99
C VAL A 84 -0.13 -16.39 24.21
N LEU A 85 -1.04 -15.44 24.02
CA LEU A 85 -1.43 -14.48 25.04
C LEU A 85 -2.67 -14.92 25.83
N LYS A 86 -3.26 -16.08 25.48
CA LYS A 86 -4.42 -16.69 26.14
C LYS A 86 -5.59 -15.71 26.31
N GLU A 87 -5.87 -14.95 25.25
CA GLU A 87 -6.95 -13.94 25.21
C GLU A 87 -6.84 -12.84 26.29
N SER A 88 -5.64 -12.62 26.83
CA SER A 88 -5.41 -11.56 27.80
C SER A 88 -5.11 -10.23 27.11
N ALA A 89 -6.03 -9.27 27.28
CA ALA A 89 -5.85 -7.91 26.78
C ALA A 89 -4.61 -7.21 27.35
N LEU A 90 -4.25 -7.49 28.62
CA LEU A 90 -3.06 -6.94 29.26
C LEU A 90 -1.78 -7.45 28.57
N ASN A 91 -1.71 -8.76 28.30
CA ASN A 91 -0.56 -9.37 27.63
C ASN A 91 -0.45 -8.89 26.19
N LEU A 92 -1.58 -8.66 25.50
CA LEU A 92 -1.61 -8.05 24.17
C LEU A 92 -1.05 -6.63 24.17
N LEU A 93 -1.49 -5.80 25.13
CA LEU A 93 -0.97 -4.44 25.27
C LEU A 93 0.53 -4.44 25.56
N LEU A 94 1.02 -5.36 26.41
CA LEU A 94 2.45 -5.49 26.72
C LEU A 94 3.25 -5.94 25.50
N PHE A 95 2.75 -6.92 24.75
CA PHE A 95 3.36 -7.38 23.49
C PHE A 95 3.44 -6.27 22.44
N LEU A 96 2.38 -5.48 22.28
CA LEU A 96 2.37 -4.34 21.36
C LEU A 96 3.31 -3.21 21.82
N ALA A 97 3.40 -2.96 23.13
CA ALA A 97 4.20 -1.87 23.69
C ALA A 97 5.71 -2.16 23.73
N LEU A 98 6.11 -3.41 23.94
CA LEU A 98 7.54 -3.79 24.08
C LEU A 98 8.02 -4.72 22.96
N GLY A 99 7.22 -5.73 22.60
CA GLY A 99 7.61 -6.74 21.62
C GLY A 99 7.79 -6.16 20.21
N ILE A 100 6.81 -5.38 19.74
CA ILE A 100 6.87 -4.78 18.39
C ILE A 100 8.02 -3.78 18.25
N PRO A 101 8.24 -2.81 19.18
CA PRO A 101 9.38 -1.91 19.07
C PRO A 101 10.75 -2.61 19.12
N VAL A 102 10.92 -3.61 19.99
CA VAL A 102 12.17 -4.40 20.04
C VAL A 102 12.41 -5.11 18.72
N LEU A 103 11.37 -5.72 18.13
CA LEU A 103 11.46 -6.35 16.81
C LEU A 103 11.82 -5.34 15.71
N CYS A 104 11.20 -4.15 15.70
CA CYS A 104 11.53 -3.09 14.76
C CYS A 104 12.99 -2.62 14.89
N LEU A 105 13.49 -2.43 16.12
CA LEU A 105 14.87 -2.04 16.37
C LEU A 105 15.86 -3.13 15.92
N ALA A 106 15.57 -4.39 16.21
CA ALA A 106 16.39 -5.53 15.79
C ALA A 106 16.48 -5.65 14.26
N LEU A 107 15.37 -5.41 13.55
CA LEU A 107 15.32 -5.54 12.09
C LEU A 107 15.77 -4.28 11.34
N MET A 108 15.94 -3.14 12.02
CA MET A 108 16.30 -1.86 11.41
C MET A 108 17.61 -1.93 10.62
N TYR A 109 18.56 -2.75 11.05
CA TYR A 109 19.85 -2.95 10.39
C TYR A 109 19.73 -3.44 8.94
N PHE A 110 18.67 -4.21 8.62
CA PHE A 110 18.44 -4.77 7.29
C PHE A 110 17.84 -3.76 6.29
N ILE A 111 17.32 -2.63 6.77
CA ILE A 111 16.75 -1.59 5.90
C ILE A 111 17.90 -0.66 5.47
N ARG A 112 18.52 -1.00 4.34
CA ARG A 112 19.62 -0.22 3.76
C ARG A 112 19.33 0.21 2.32
N PRO A 113 19.59 1.48 1.97
CA PRO A 113 19.63 1.89 0.58
C PRO A 113 20.81 1.19 -0.10
N CYS A 114 20.53 0.48 -1.19
CA CYS A 114 21.53 -0.14 -2.04
C CYS A 114 21.56 0.60 -3.37
N THR A 115 22.72 0.64 -4.01
CA THR A 115 22.80 1.05 -5.42
C THR A 115 22.09 -0.01 -6.26
N PRO A 116 21.03 0.35 -7.02
CA PRO A 116 20.33 -0.62 -7.84
C PRO A 116 21.28 -1.20 -8.89
N ALA A 117 21.23 -2.52 -9.11
CA ALA A 117 22.00 -3.17 -10.16
C ALA A 117 21.61 -2.59 -11.52
N SER A 118 22.58 -2.41 -12.41
CA SER A 118 22.39 -1.77 -13.72
C SER A 118 21.71 -2.66 -14.77
N GLY A 119 21.28 -3.88 -14.42
CA GLY A 119 20.66 -4.86 -15.33
C GLY A 119 19.67 -5.80 -14.64
N GLU A 120 18.90 -6.55 -15.44
CA GLU A 120 18.00 -7.60 -14.93
C GLU A 120 18.82 -8.81 -14.45
N ASP A 121 18.99 -8.91 -13.13
CA ASP A 121 19.55 -10.11 -12.52
C ASP A 121 18.49 -11.21 -12.52
N SER A 122 18.69 -12.25 -13.33
CA SER A 122 17.79 -13.42 -13.41
C SER A 122 17.54 -14.09 -12.04
N SER A 123 18.50 -13.97 -11.11
CA SER A 123 18.36 -14.44 -9.72
C SER A 123 17.33 -13.65 -8.91
N GLU A 124 17.10 -12.37 -9.21
CA GLU A 124 16.08 -11.56 -8.52
C GLU A 124 14.69 -12.15 -8.72
N HIS A 125 14.38 -12.57 -9.95
CA HIS A 125 13.08 -13.16 -10.28
C HIS A 125 12.81 -14.41 -9.43
N VAL A 126 13.82 -15.27 -9.26
CA VAL A 126 13.71 -16.49 -8.45
C VAL A 126 13.50 -16.15 -6.97
N HIS A 127 14.21 -15.16 -6.44
CA HIS A 127 14.05 -14.70 -5.05
C HIS A 127 12.65 -14.09 -4.80
N PHE A 128 12.14 -13.30 -5.75
CA PHE A 128 10.77 -12.78 -5.67
C PHE A 128 9.74 -13.90 -5.75
N LEU A 129 9.89 -14.85 -6.67
CA LEU A 129 8.99 -16.00 -6.80
C LEU A 129 8.96 -16.85 -5.53
N PHE A 130 10.12 -17.11 -4.93
CA PHE A 130 10.23 -17.79 -3.64
C PHE A 130 9.46 -17.03 -2.55
N THR A 131 9.69 -15.72 -2.43
CA THR A 131 9.01 -14.88 -1.43
C THR A 131 7.50 -14.89 -1.62
N ILE A 132 7.02 -14.72 -2.86
CA ILE A 132 5.59 -14.77 -3.19
C ILE A 132 4.99 -16.12 -2.81
N THR A 133 5.65 -17.22 -3.18
CA THR A 133 5.19 -18.59 -2.90
C THR A 133 5.06 -18.82 -1.40
N VAL A 134 6.09 -18.46 -0.63
CA VAL A 134 6.08 -18.51 0.84
C VAL A 134 4.96 -17.65 1.41
N SER A 135 4.77 -16.41 0.94
CA SER A 135 3.73 -15.54 1.45
C SER A 135 2.32 -16.10 1.18
N VAL A 136 2.10 -16.73 0.01
CA VAL A 136 0.83 -17.40 -0.30
C VAL A 136 0.61 -18.62 0.60
N LEU A 137 1.64 -19.44 0.82
CA LEU A 137 1.56 -20.58 1.74
C LEU A 137 1.25 -20.11 3.17
N LEU A 138 1.91 -19.06 3.65
CA LEU A 138 1.63 -18.45 4.95
C LEU A 138 0.18 -17.95 5.05
N ALA A 139 -0.35 -17.33 4.00
CA ALA A 139 -1.72 -16.83 3.98
C ALA A 139 -2.77 -17.95 4.07
N ILE A 140 -2.59 -19.01 3.28
CA ILE A 140 -3.45 -20.19 3.31
C ILE A 140 -3.35 -20.85 4.69
N TYR A 141 -2.13 -21.02 5.21
CA TYR A 141 -1.89 -21.57 6.54
C TYR A 141 -2.61 -20.78 7.64
N LEU A 142 -2.48 -19.45 7.66
CA LEU A 142 -3.15 -18.59 8.64
C LEU A 142 -4.68 -18.72 8.54
N LEU A 143 -5.24 -18.72 7.34
CA LEU A 143 -6.68 -18.90 7.14
C LEU A 143 -7.15 -20.25 7.69
N THR A 144 -6.43 -21.34 7.37
CA THR A 144 -6.76 -22.68 7.88
C THR A 144 -6.68 -22.73 9.39
N VAL A 145 -5.62 -22.22 10.01
CA VAL A 145 -5.47 -22.22 11.48
C VAL A 145 -6.57 -21.43 12.16
N THR A 146 -6.91 -20.23 11.64
CA THR A 146 -7.98 -19.42 12.24
C THR A 146 -9.33 -20.13 12.15
N VAL A 147 -9.67 -20.74 11.00
CA VAL A 147 -10.93 -21.49 10.85
C VAL A 147 -10.96 -22.74 11.73
N VAL A 148 -9.85 -23.49 11.81
CA VAL A 148 -9.77 -24.69 12.66
C VAL A 148 -9.91 -24.33 14.13
N ASN A 149 -9.29 -23.24 14.59
CA ASN A 149 -9.36 -22.81 16.00
C ASN A 149 -10.76 -22.35 16.42
N GLU A 150 -11.60 -21.89 15.48
CA GLU A 150 -13.00 -21.55 15.74
C GLU A 150 -13.92 -22.78 15.81
N ILE A 151 -13.59 -23.84 15.06
CA ILE A 151 -14.44 -25.04 14.96
C ILE A 151 -14.05 -26.08 16.02
N VAL A 152 -12.77 -26.17 16.36
CA VAL A 152 -12.20 -27.23 17.18
C VAL A 152 -11.42 -26.65 18.35
N THR A 153 -11.67 -27.14 19.55
CA THR A 153 -10.87 -26.84 20.73
C THR A 153 -9.53 -27.58 20.65
N LEU A 154 -8.46 -26.84 20.35
CA LEU A 154 -7.11 -27.40 20.24
C LEU A 154 -6.43 -27.47 21.61
N SER A 155 -5.64 -28.53 21.83
CA SER A 155 -4.79 -28.63 23.02
C SER A 155 -3.65 -27.59 22.97
N ASP A 156 -3.22 -27.09 24.13
CA ASP A 156 -2.12 -26.12 24.25
C ASP A 156 -0.87 -26.51 23.45
N ALA A 157 -0.47 -27.79 23.49
CA ALA A 157 0.70 -28.29 22.76
C ALA A 157 0.59 -28.12 21.24
N VAL A 158 -0.57 -28.47 20.68
CA VAL A 158 -0.84 -28.31 19.23
C VAL A 158 -0.85 -26.84 18.85
N SER A 159 -1.48 -25.99 19.67
CA SER A 159 -1.52 -24.56 19.42
C SER A 159 -0.12 -23.93 19.42
N TYR A 160 0.77 -24.31 20.34
CA TYR A 160 2.17 -23.84 20.33
C TYR A 160 2.94 -24.31 19.08
N ILE A 161 2.72 -25.53 18.62
CA ILE A 161 3.31 -26.04 17.37
C ILE A 161 2.82 -25.20 16.17
N LEU A 162 1.52 -24.89 16.11
CA LEU A 162 0.96 -24.06 15.04
C LEU A 162 1.56 -22.64 15.04
N VAL A 163 1.78 -22.05 16.21
CA VAL A 163 2.46 -20.75 16.31
C VAL A 163 3.92 -20.85 15.87
N ALA A 164 4.63 -21.92 16.24
CA ALA A 164 6.03 -22.12 15.82
C ALA A 164 6.14 -22.21 14.29
N ILE A 165 5.25 -22.97 13.64
CA ILE A 165 5.18 -23.06 12.18
C ILE A 165 4.91 -21.69 11.56
N MET A 166 3.97 -20.90 12.12
CA MET A 166 3.69 -19.54 11.66
C MET A 166 4.94 -18.66 11.70
N VAL A 167 5.71 -18.70 12.80
CA VAL A 167 6.94 -17.92 12.97
C VAL A 167 8.01 -18.36 11.96
N ILE A 168 8.16 -19.66 11.73
CA ILE A 168 9.10 -20.20 10.72
C ILE A 168 8.74 -19.69 9.32
N LEU A 169 7.46 -19.78 8.93
CA LEU A 169 6.99 -19.28 7.64
C LEU A 169 7.19 -17.76 7.50
N LEU A 170 6.92 -16.99 8.55
CA LEU A 170 7.16 -15.53 8.59
C LEU A 170 8.63 -15.16 8.42
N LEU A 171 9.56 -15.91 9.04
CA LEU A 171 10.99 -15.64 8.99
C LEU A 171 11.67 -16.21 7.74
N SER A 172 11.03 -17.12 7.01
CA SER A 172 11.63 -17.79 5.85
C SER A 172 12.16 -16.88 4.73
N PRO A 173 11.62 -15.67 4.45
CA PRO A 173 12.24 -14.75 3.49
C PRO A 173 13.66 -14.29 3.90
N LEU A 174 14.03 -14.38 5.19
CA LEU A 174 15.39 -14.12 5.67
C LEU A 174 16.40 -15.18 5.19
N ALA A 175 15.94 -16.34 4.71
CA ALA A 175 16.81 -17.33 4.11
C ALA A 175 17.54 -16.81 2.86
N ILE A 176 16.94 -15.86 2.13
CA ILE A 176 17.56 -15.24 0.94
C ILE A 176 18.85 -14.49 1.34
N PRO A 177 18.82 -13.46 2.21
CA PRO A 177 20.03 -12.75 2.60
C PRO A 177 21.03 -13.65 3.34
N LEU A 178 20.56 -14.63 4.13
CA LEU A 178 21.46 -15.60 4.78
C LEU A 178 22.19 -16.47 3.76
N LYS A 179 21.51 -16.99 2.74
CA LYS A 179 22.15 -17.75 1.66
C LYS A 179 23.17 -16.88 0.89
N MET A 180 22.80 -15.64 0.56
CA MET A 180 23.68 -14.73 -0.18
C MET A 180 24.93 -14.33 0.61
N THR A 181 24.84 -14.24 1.94
CA THR A 181 25.97 -13.88 2.83
C THR A 181 26.84 -15.08 3.20
N LEU A 182 26.26 -16.26 3.43
CA LEU A 182 26.99 -17.47 3.81
C LEU A 182 27.58 -18.23 2.62
N PHE A 183 26.90 -18.18 1.46
CA PHE A 183 27.36 -18.78 0.22
C PHE A 183 27.43 -17.71 -0.87
N PRO A 184 28.32 -16.71 -0.73
CA PRO A 184 28.59 -15.79 -1.83
C PRO A 184 29.02 -16.65 -3.02
N ALA A 185 28.32 -16.50 -4.16
CA ALA A 185 28.61 -17.28 -5.34
C ALA A 185 30.07 -17.03 -5.76
N ARG A 186 30.95 -17.96 -5.42
CA ARG A 186 32.35 -17.94 -5.79
C ARG A 186 32.45 -18.41 -7.23
N ALA A 187 32.09 -17.54 -8.19
CA ALA A 187 32.28 -17.75 -9.62
C ALA A 187 32.12 -16.45 -10.44
N ARG A 188 33.19 -15.65 -10.48
CA ARG A 188 33.91 -15.44 -11.74
C ARG A 188 35.38 -15.74 -11.47
N ALA A 189 35.70 -17.03 -11.44
CA ALA A 189 37.07 -17.47 -11.66
C ALA A 189 37.30 -17.43 -13.18
N GLU A 190 38.34 -16.68 -13.57
CA GLU A 190 39.27 -16.96 -14.67
C GLU A 190 38.69 -17.51 -16.00
N SER A 191 38.47 -16.60 -16.95
CA SER A 191 38.60 -16.74 -18.42
C SER A 191 37.78 -15.59 -19.05
N SER A 192 38.30 -14.61 -19.77
CA SER A 192 39.55 -14.44 -20.50
C SER A 192 39.74 -12.92 -20.63
N ASP A 193 40.86 -12.39 -20.16
CA ASP A 193 41.53 -11.15 -20.60
C ASP A 193 42.52 -10.70 -19.52
N HIS A 194 43.46 -11.60 -19.20
CA HIS A 194 44.78 -11.15 -18.81
C HIS A 194 45.55 -10.97 -20.10
N LEU A 195 45.59 -9.74 -20.64
CA LEU A 195 46.65 -9.19 -21.48
C LEU A 195 46.32 -7.73 -21.85
N ALA A 196 46.55 -6.80 -20.93
CA ALA A 196 47.00 -5.45 -21.27
C ALA A 196 47.63 -4.80 -20.03
N LEU A 197 48.93 -4.52 -20.16
CA LEU A 197 49.80 -3.85 -19.21
C LEU A 197 49.30 -2.45 -18.78
N GLY A 198 49.65 -2.05 -17.55
CA GLY A 198 49.75 -0.64 -17.19
C GLY A 198 49.67 -0.36 -15.69
N GLU A 199 50.83 -0.14 -15.07
CA GLU A 199 51.04 0.24 -13.67
C GLU A 199 50.32 1.55 -13.24
N GLY A 200 50.04 1.71 -11.93
CA GLY A 200 49.90 3.05 -11.34
C GLY A 200 48.99 3.21 -10.13
N ASN A 201 49.55 2.98 -8.94
CA ASN A 201 49.29 3.65 -7.64
C ASN A 201 47.91 3.59 -6.94
N ALA A 202 47.97 3.06 -5.72
CA ALA A 202 47.00 3.21 -4.65
C ALA A 202 46.96 4.64 -4.08
N THR A 203 45.76 5.20 -3.83
CA THR A 203 45.43 5.91 -2.58
C THR A 203 43.92 6.24 -2.44
N GLN A 204 43.44 6.00 -1.23
CA GLN A 204 42.42 6.74 -0.44
C GLN A 204 40.92 6.68 -0.77
N ALA A 205 40.20 6.25 0.27
CA ALA A 205 38.80 6.53 0.55
C ALA A 205 38.57 8.02 0.84
N ASP A 206 37.52 8.62 0.26
CA ASP A 206 36.36 9.16 1.01
C ASP A 206 35.27 9.72 0.07
N PRO A 207 34.02 9.90 0.57
CA PRO A 207 32.81 10.07 -0.22
C PRO A 207 32.48 11.55 -0.45
N LEU A 208 32.05 11.96 -1.64
CA LEU A 208 31.39 13.26 -1.80
C LEU A 208 30.49 13.30 -3.04
N LEU A 209 29.22 13.60 -2.77
CA LEU A 209 28.28 14.15 -3.74
C LEU A 209 28.80 15.51 -4.22
N THR A 210 29.12 15.63 -5.51
CA THR A 210 29.11 16.92 -6.20
C THR A 210 28.52 16.76 -7.61
N PRO A 211 27.72 17.75 -8.07
CA PRO A 211 27.04 17.70 -9.35
C PRO A 211 27.97 18.24 -10.43
N SER A 212 28.29 17.46 -11.46
CA SER A 212 29.01 17.99 -12.62
C SER A 212 28.19 17.86 -13.89
N SER A 213 28.12 18.99 -14.58
CA SER A 213 27.57 19.22 -15.89
C SER A 213 28.47 18.63 -16.98
N SER A 214 27.91 17.78 -17.82
CA SER A 214 28.39 17.60 -19.19
C SER A 214 27.27 17.00 -20.02
N ALA A 215 26.54 17.87 -20.71
CA ALA A 215 25.88 17.51 -21.95
C ALA A 215 26.87 17.79 -23.08
N THR A 216 27.03 16.86 -24.01
CA THR A 216 26.94 17.03 -25.48
C THR A 216 27.49 15.78 -26.15
N TYR A 217 26.79 15.33 -27.19
CA TYR A 217 27.18 14.48 -28.33
C TYR A 217 26.34 13.21 -28.55
N LEU A 218 25.84 13.16 -29.81
CA LEU A 218 25.17 12.11 -30.57
C LEU A 218 23.72 11.78 -30.16
N GLY A 219 22.72 11.82 -31.04
CA GLY A 219 22.68 11.84 -32.50
C GLY A 219 21.38 11.14 -32.90
N SER A 220 20.61 11.77 -33.80
CA SER A 220 19.25 11.40 -34.25
C SER A 220 19.02 9.93 -34.57
N PHE A 221 17.78 9.43 -34.41
CA PHE A 221 16.96 8.84 -35.48
C PHE A 221 15.56 8.45 -34.94
N HIS A 222 14.58 9.32 -35.17
CA HIS A 222 13.21 9.04 -35.65
C HIS A 222 12.28 10.22 -35.32
N GLU A 223 11.84 10.90 -36.37
CA GLU A 223 10.97 12.08 -36.35
C GLU A 223 9.52 11.71 -35.99
N ALA A 224 8.99 12.36 -34.96
CA ALA A 224 7.66 13.01 -34.97
C ALA A 224 7.50 13.78 -33.64
N GLU A 225 7.23 15.09 -33.77
CA GLU A 225 6.96 16.05 -32.69
C GLU A 225 8.17 16.53 -31.86
N ASP A 226 8.81 17.64 -32.29
CA ASP A 226 9.18 18.72 -31.36
C ASP A 226 9.74 19.95 -32.11
N SER A 227 8.86 20.84 -32.57
CA SER A 227 9.29 22.22 -32.91
C SER A 227 9.75 22.99 -31.66
N SER A 228 9.30 22.57 -30.46
CA SER A 228 9.63 23.23 -29.20
C SER A 228 11.01 22.89 -28.65
N ASP A 229 11.48 21.65 -28.82
CA ASP A 229 12.80 21.25 -28.31
C ASP A 229 13.94 21.78 -29.22
N VAL A 230 13.73 21.92 -30.54
CA VAL A 230 14.72 22.54 -31.45
C VAL A 230 14.87 24.03 -31.18
N GLU A 231 13.76 24.75 -30.97
CA GLU A 231 13.78 26.19 -30.65
C GLU A 231 14.39 26.46 -29.27
N THR A 232 14.20 25.54 -28.32
CA THR A 232 14.85 25.60 -27.00
C THR A 232 16.35 25.31 -27.09
N LEU A 233 16.79 24.39 -27.96
CA LEU A 233 18.21 24.10 -28.19
C LEU A 233 18.93 25.22 -28.96
N LEU A 234 18.26 25.87 -29.91
CA LEU A 234 18.77 27.06 -30.59
C LEU A 234 18.93 28.25 -29.63
N ALA A 235 17.98 28.46 -28.73
CA ALA A 235 18.08 29.49 -27.68
C ALA A 235 19.22 29.22 -26.66
N ILE A 236 19.67 27.98 -26.50
CA ILE A 236 20.81 27.61 -25.64
C ILE A 236 22.15 28.01 -26.28
N GLY A 237 22.25 28.00 -27.63
CA GLY A 237 23.41 28.49 -28.37
C GLY A 237 23.59 30.01 -28.31
N GLU A 238 22.50 30.76 -28.07
CA GLU A 238 22.48 32.23 -28.05
C GLU A 238 22.57 32.87 -26.65
N GLY A 239 22.97 32.09 -25.62
CA GLY A 239 23.25 32.65 -24.29
C GLY A 239 22.02 32.97 -23.43
N ALA A 240 20.86 32.38 -23.72
CA ALA A 240 19.68 32.53 -22.88
C ALA A 240 19.87 31.82 -21.52
N VAL A 241 19.54 32.52 -20.43
CA VAL A 241 19.51 31.98 -19.05
C VAL A 241 18.69 30.69 -19.02
N LYS A 242 19.26 29.60 -18.50
CA LYS A 242 18.62 28.29 -18.32
C LYS A 242 17.20 28.43 -17.74
N LYS A 243 16.18 28.47 -18.60
CA LYS A 243 14.80 28.28 -18.17
C LYS A 243 14.69 26.81 -17.82
N LYS A 244 14.70 26.49 -16.52
CA LYS A 244 14.60 25.09 -16.04
C LYS A 244 13.40 24.43 -16.71
N ARG A 245 13.67 23.47 -17.61
CA ARG A 245 12.66 22.65 -18.26
C ARG A 245 11.78 22.04 -17.18
N ARG A 246 10.45 22.19 -17.30
CA ARG A 246 9.53 21.54 -16.37
C ARG A 246 9.65 20.02 -16.57
N PRO A 247 9.74 19.21 -15.51
CA PRO A 247 9.93 17.78 -15.65
C PRO A 247 8.80 17.15 -16.47
N LYS A 248 9.18 16.32 -17.45
CA LYS A 248 8.26 15.47 -18.22
C LYS A 248 7.78 14.32 -17.30
N ARG A 249 6.58 13.80 -17.56
CA ARG A 249 5.94 12.79 -16.72
C ARG A 249 6.81 11.51 -16.71
N GLY A 250 7.09 10.94 -15.54
CA GLY A 250 8.06 9.84 -15.39
C GLY A 250 9.45 10.27 -14.88
N GLU A 251 9.77 11.57 -14.91
CA GLU A 251 10.97 12.12 -14.29
C GLU A 251 10.78 12.39 -12.79
N ASP A 252 11.85 12.72 -12.08
CA ASP A 252 11.79 13.06 -10.65
C ASP A 252 11.16 14.44 -10.43
N PHE A 253 9.90 14.47 -9.95
CA PHE A 253 9.22 15.71 -9.59
C PHE A 253 9.58 16.14 -8.17
N LYS A 254 9.78 17.45 -7.97
CA LYS A 254 9.66 18.03 -6.62
C LYS A 254 8.19 18.00 -6.20
N PHE A 255 7.94 17.91 -4.89
CA PHE A 255 6.58 17.88 -4.35
C PHE A 255 5.71 19.04 -4.86
N HIS A 256 6.24 20.28 -4.83
CA HIS A 256 5.51 21.46 -5.32
C HIS A 256 5.15 21.38 -6.80
N GLU A 257 6.04 20.82 -7.63
CA GLU A 257 5.80 20.65 -9.06
C GLU A 257 4.76 19.56 -9.34
N ALA A 258 4.78 18.48 -8.57
CA ALA A 258 3.75 17.43 -8.64
C ALA A 258 2.39 17.96 -8.19
N PHE A 259 2.34 18.71 -7.09
CA PHE A 259 1.11 19.20 -6.46
C PHE A 259 0.28 20.15 -7.36
N ILE A 260 0.94 20.93 -8.22
CA ILE A 260 0.26 21.85 -9.14
C ILE A 260 -0.35 21.08 -10.34
N LYS A 261 0.06 19.83 -10.60
CA LYS A 261 -0.44 19.07 -11.76
C LYS A 261 -1.84 18.51 -11.51
N ALA A 262 -2.69 18.61 -12.54
CA ALA A 262 -4.03 18.01 -12.54
C ALA A 262 -3.98 16.49 -12.34
N ASP A 263 -2.96 15.81 -12.88
CA ASP A 263 -2.78 14.36 -12.72
C ASP A 263 -2.58 13.92 -11.27
N PHE A 264 -1.96 14.77 -10.45
CA PHE A 264 -1.76 14.50 -9.02
C PHE A 264 -3.10 14.49 -8.28
N TRP A 265 -3.92 15.51 -8.50
CA TRP A 265 -5.27 15.58 -7.93
C TRP A 265 -6.19 14.50 -8.46
N LEU A 266 -6.10 14.18 -9.75
CA LEU A 266 -6.91 13.12 -10.34
C LEU A 266 -6.59 11.76 -9.69
N LEU A 267 -5.31 11.43 -9.53
CA LEU A 267 -4.90 10.22 -8.82
C LEU A 267 -5.31 10.25 -7.33
N TRP A 268 -5.18 11.41 -6.67
CA TRP A 268 -5.60 11.59 -5.28
C TRP A 268 -7.10 11.35 -5.11
N PHE A 269 -7.95 11.91 -5.97
CA PHE A 269 -9.40 11.72 -5.92
C PHE A 269 -9.80 10.28 -6.23
N VAL A 270 -9.17 9.62 -7.21
CA VAL A 270 -9.39 8.19 -7.48
C VAL A 270 -9.09 7.35 -6.23
N TYR A 271 -7.97 7.63 -5.55
CA TYR A 271 -7.61 6.92 -4.32
C TYR A 271 -8.54 7.23 -3.15
N PHE A 272 -8.89 8.49 -2.96
CA PHE A 272 -9.83 8.94 -1.94
C PHE A 272 -11.19 8.28 -2.11
N LEU A 273 -11.71 8.18 -3.35
CA LEU A 273 -13.01 7.55 -3.61
C LEU A 273 -12.95 6.03 -3.42
N GLY A 274 -11.90 5.35 -3.86
CA GLY A 274 -11.74 3.91 -3.69
C GLY A 274 -11.43 3.51 -2.23
N VAL A 275 -10.31 3.98 -1.69
CA VAL A 275 -9.87 3.63 -0.33
C VAL A 275 -10.73 4.30 0.72
N GLY A 276 -11.16 5.55 0.52
CA GLY A 276 -12.03 6.25 1.46
C GLY A 276 -13.42 5.63 1.55
N SER A 277 -14.01 5.14 0.46
CA SER A 277 -15.27 4.39 0.56
C SER A 277 -15.06 3.02 1.20
N GLY A 278 -13.96 2.33 0.88
CA GLY A 278 -13.66 1.01 1.44
C GLY A 278 -13.35 1.03 2.94
N VAL A 279 -12.72 2.09 3.46
CA VAL A 279 -12.41 2.16 4.91
C VAL A 279 -13.69 2.17 5.76
N THR A 280 -14.83 2.61 5.22
CA THR A 280 -16.13 2.52 5.90
C THR A 280 -16.54 1.08 6.17
N VAL A 281 -16.36 0.19 5.19
CA VAL A 281 -16.68 -1.23 5.38
C VAL A 281 -15.69 -1.84 6.37
N LEU A 282 -14.39 -1.54 6.22
CA LEU A 282 -13.37 -2.03 7.14
C LEU A 282 -13.66 -1.66 8.60
N ASN A 283 -13.96 -0.39 8.87
CA ASN A 283 -14.16 0.12 10.23
C ASN A 283 -15.46 -0.38 10.88
N ASN A 284 -16.43 -0.82 10.07
CA ASN A 284 -17.74 -1.25 10.55
C ASN A 284 -18.03 -2.73 10.21
N LEU A 285 -17.03 -3.51 9.77
CA LEU A 285 -17.25 -4.85 9.22
C LEU A 285 -17.97 -5.79 10.20
N SER A 286 -17.57 -5.75 11.48
CA SER A 286 -18.24 -6.53 12.53
C SER A 286 -19.68 -6.08 12.76
N GLN A 287 -19.95 -4.76 12.79
CA GLN A 287 -21.31 -4.22 12.93
C GLN A 287 -22.18 -4.57 11.72
N ILE A 288 -21.62 -4.52 10.51
CA ILE A 288 -22.31 -4.95 9.28
C ILE A 288 -22.65 -6.44 9.36
N GLY A 289 -21.71 -7.28 9.81
CA GLY A 289 -21.94 -8.70 10.02
C GLY A 289 -23.09 -8.98 10.98
N ILE A 290 -23.08 -8.35 12.16
CA ILE A 290 -24.14 -8.50 13.17
C ILE A 290 -25.49 -8.00 12.64
N ALA A 291 -25.52 -6.82 11.98
CA ALA A 291 -26.75 -6.25 11.44
C ALA A 291 -27.40 -7.15 10.36
N LEU A 292 -26.60 -7.92 9.63
CA LEU A 292 -27.05 -8.86 8.59
C LEU A 292 -27.28 -10.29 9.11
N GLY A 293 -27.17 -10.52 10.43
CA GLY A 293 -27.49 -11.80 11.07
C GLY A 293 -26.33 -12.78 11.21
N ALA A 294 -25.07 -12.35 11.06
CA ALA A 294 -23.91 -13.18 11.39
C ALA A 294 -23.74 -13.28 12.91
N SER A 295 -23.77 -14.51 13.45
CA SER A 295 -23.58 -14.80 14.88
C SER A 295 -22.14 -14.65 15.34
N ASP A 296 -21.18 -15.05 14.51
CA ASP A 296 -19.75 -14.81 14.69
C ASP A 296 -19.18 -14.06 13.47
N THR A 297 -18.41 -13.01 13.75
CA THR A 297 -17.81 -12.14 12.74
C THR A 297 -16.32 -12.43 12.52
N THR A 298 -15.74 -13.37 13.26
CA THR A 298 -14.33 -13.75 13.16
C THR A 298 -14.02 -14.38 11.81
N ILE A 299 -14.89 -15.28 11.33
CA ILE A 299 -14.78 -15.86 9.98
C ILE A 299 -14.86 -14.76 8.91
N LEU A 300 -15.77 -13.80 9.08
CA LEU A 300 -15.95 -12.67 8.15
C LEU A 300 -14.70 -11.79 8.07
N LEU A 301 -14.12 -11.45 9.22
CA LEU A 301 -12.91 -10.64 9.32
C LEU A 301 -11.68 -11.36 8.79
N SER A 302 -11.58 -12.66 9.02
CA SER A 302 -10.51 -13.52 8.52
C SER A 302 -10.56 -13.66 7.00
N LEU A 303 -11.76 -13.88 6.45
CA LEU A 303 -12.00 -13.92 5.01
C LEU A 303 -11.64 -12.58 4.35
N PHE A 304 -12.07 -11.46 4.93
CA PHE A 304 -11.69 -10.13 4.46
C PHE A 304 -10.16 -9.96 4.44
N SER A 305 -9.48 -10.33 5.52
CA SER A 305 -8.01 -10.16 5.66
C SER A 305 -7.24 -11.01 4.64
N PHE A 306 -7.63 -12.27 4.46
CA PHE A 306 -7.05 -13.15 3.44
C PHE A 306 -7.26 -12.61 2.02
N CYS A 307 -8.50 -12.26 1.68
CA CYS A 307 -8.82 -11.70 0.37
C CYS A 307 -8.13 -10.35 0.14
N ASN A 308 -7.94 -9.54 1.18
CA ASN A 308 -7.17 -8.29 1.12
C ASN A 308 -5.70 -8.53 0.83
N PHE A 309 -5.11 -9.53 1.48
CA PHE A 309 -3.75 -9.98 1.18
C PHE A 309 -3.61 -10.43 -0.28
N VAL A 310 -4.50 -11.31 -0.75
CA VAL A 310 -4.52 -11.80 -2.14
C VAL A 310 -4.64 -10.64 -3.12
N GLY A 311 -5.54 -9.69 -2.84
CA GLY A 311 -5.69 -8.47 -3.63
C GLY A 311 -4.41 -7.65 -3.69
N ARG A 312 -3.70 -7.45 -2.57
CA ARG A 312 -2.46 -6.68 -2.53
C ARG A 312 -1.31 -7.36 -3.26
N LEU A 313 -1.07 -8.64 -2.95
CA LEU A 313 0.01 -9.42 -3.55
C LEU A 313 -0.24 -9.64 -5.04
N GLY A 314 -1.44 -10.13 -5.38
CA GLY A 314 -1.84 -10.46 -6.74
C GLY A 314 -1.84 -9.25 -7.65
N SER A 315 -2.44 -8.13 -7.25
CA SER A 315 -2.46 -6.92 -8.09
C SER A 315 -1.07 -6.33 -8.33
N GLY A 316 -0.14 -6.46 -7.37
CA GLY A 316 1.25 -6.03 -7.55
C GLY A 316 1.94 -6.83 -8.66
N ALA A 317 1.87 -8.16 -8.60
CA ALA A 317 2.48 -9.06 -9.57
C ALA A 317 1.77 -9.02 -10.95
N VAL A 318 0.44 -9.04 -10.97
CA VAL A 318 -0.36 -9.01 -12.20
C VAL A 318 -0.16 -7.68 -12.93
N SER A 319 -0.20 -6.55 -12.21
CA SER A 319 0.00 -5.25 -12.85
C SER A 319 1.41 -5.09 -13.41
N GLU A 320 2.43 -5.66 -12.77
CA GLU A 320 3.81 -5.71 -13.28
C GLU A 320 3.90 -6.54 -14.58
N HIS A 321 3.31 -7.73 -14.59
CA HIS A 321 3.31 -8.60 -15.76
C HIS A 321 2.67 -7.92 -16.98
N PHE A 322 1.46 -7.41 -16.83
CA PHE A 322 0.73 -6.76 -17.93
C PHE A 322 1.32 -5.42 -18.35
N LEU A 323 2.00 -4.71 -17.44
CA LEU A 323 2.75 -3.51 -17.79
C LEU A 323 3.92 -3.86 -18.72
N ARG A 324 4.69 -4.91 -18.40
CA ARG A 324 5.84 -5.34 -19.20
C ARG A 324 5.44 -5.98 -20.53
N THR A 325 4.40 -6.82 -20.55
CA THR A 325 4.02 -7.54 -21.77
C THR A 325 3.12 -6.74 -22.71
N LYS A 326 2.25 -5.88 -22.17
CA LYS A 326 1.20 -5.18 -22.94
C LYS A 326 1.19 -3.66 -22.75
N THR A 327 2.10 -3.08 -21.98
CA THR A 327 2.17 -1.63 -21.67
C THR A 327 0.86 -1.07 -21.10
N ILE A 328 0.07 -1.91 -20.42
CA ILE A 328 -1.21 -1.49 -19.85
C ILE A 328 -0.94 -0.60 -18.64
N PRO A 329 -1.46 0.65 -18.60
CA PRO A 329 -1.27 1.53 -17.44
C PRO A 329 -1.85 0.94 -16.18
N ARG A 330 -1.17 1.10 -15.05
CA ARG A 330 -1.61 0.54 -13.76
C ARG A 330 -2.97 1.07 -13.30
N THR A 331 -3.32 2.28 -13.71
CA THR A 331 -4.62 2.93 -13.45
C THR A 331 -5.80 2.18 -14.07
N PHE A 332 -5.58 1.34 -15.07
CA PHE A 332 -6.60 0.44 -15.62
C PHE A 332 -7.09 -0.55 -14.55
N TRP A 333 -6.17 -1.20 -13.85
CA TRP A 333 -6.49 -2.13 -12.77
C TRP A 333 -7.17 -1.43 -11.58
N MET A 334 -6.84 -0.16 -11.32
CA MET A 334 -7.58 0.66 -10.35
C MET A 334 -9.04 0.86 -10.78
N ALA A 335 -9.31 1.08 -12.08
CA ALA A 335 -10.67 1.20 -12.59
C ALA A 335 -11.43 -0.12 -12.45
N CYS A 336 -10.82 -1.26 -12.80
CA CYS A 336 -11.40 -2.59 -12.59
C CYS A 336 -11.76 -2.82 -11.11
N ALA A 337 -10.85 -2.46 -10.19
CA ALA A 337 -11.09 -2.59 -8.77
C ALA A 337 -12.27 -1.70 -8.30
N HIS A 338 -12.43 -0.48 -8.82
CA HIS A 338 -13.61 0.34 -8.50
C HIS A 338 -14.91 -0.29 -8.99
N VAL A 339 -14.95 -0.84 -10.21
CA VAL A 339 -16.13 -1.52 -10.75
C VAL A 339 -16.53 -2.70 -9.86
N LEU A 340 -15.56 -3.53 -9.45
CA LEU A 340 -15.82 -4.66 -8.56
C LEU A 340 -16.20 -4.22 -7.12
N MET A 341 -15.70 -3.07 -6.65
CA MET A 341 -16.18 -2.46 -5.40
C MET A 341 -17.64 -2.03 -5.50
N ILE A 342 -18.08 -1.46 -6.63
CA ILE A 342 -19.50 -1.12 -6.86
C ILE A 342 -20.36 -2.38 -6.73
N VAL A 343 -19.96 -3.48 -7.40
CA VAL A 343 -20.67 -4.77 -7.29
C VAL A 343 -20.74 -5.22 -5.83
N SER A 344 -19.62 -5.14 -5.09
CA SER A 344 -19.59 -5.52 -3.67
C SER A 344 -20.55 -4.67 -2.82
N PHE A 345 -20.56 -3.34 -3.01
CA PHE A 345 -21.46 -2.44 -2.29
C PHE A 345 -22.92 -2.67 -2.64
N VAL A 346 -23.24 -2.96 -3.91
CA VAL A 346 -24.60 -3.35 -4.29
C VAL A 346 -25.01 -4.66 -3.63
N LEU A 347 -24.13 -5.66 -3.59
CA LEU A 347 -24.41 -6.92 -2.89
C LEU A 347 -24.68 -6.70 -1.39
N TYR A 348 -23.89 -5.85 -0.73
CA TYR A 348 -24.15 -5.47 0.66
C TYR A 348 -25.48 -4.72 0.83
N ALA A 349 -25.84 -3.83 -0.10
CA ALA A 349 -27.10 -3.08 -0.06
C ALA A 349 -28.33 -3.98 -0.27
N LEU A 350 -28.21 -5.02 -1.09
CA LEU A 350 -29.27 -5.99 -1.35
C LEU A 350 -29.47 -6.98 -0.20
N ALA A 351 -28.41 -7.28 0.57
CA ALA A 351 -28.45 -8.12 1.77
C ALA A 351 -29.15 -9.48 1.55
N LEU A 352 -28.93 -10.09 0.38
CA LEU A 352 -29.46 -11.41 0.07
C LEU A 352 -28.83 -12.50 0.97
N SER A 353 -29.60 -13.53 1.32
CA SER A 353 -29.11 -14.63 2.15
C SER A 353 -27.89 -15.30 1.51
N GLY A 354 -26.79 -15.39 2.27
CA GLY A 354 -25.55 -16.03 1.82
C GLY A 354 -24.61 -15.17 0.97
N THR A 355 -25.00 -13.95 0.55
CA THR A 355 -24.11 -13.09 -0.27
C THR A 355 -23.09 -12.31 0.55
N LEU A 356 -23.24 -12.24 1.87
CA LEU A 356 -22.37 -11.47 2.78
C LEU A 356 -20.90 -11.89 2.66
N TYR A 357 -20.61 -13.20 2.71
CA TYR A 357 -19.24 -13.72 2.61
C TYR A 357 -18.64 -13.46 1.23
N VAL A 358 -19.42 -13.65 0.17
CA VAL A 358 -18.98 -13.39 -1.21
C VAL A 358 -18.68 -11.90 -1.42
N ALA A 359 -19.57 -11.01 -0.95
CA ALA A 359 -19.37 -9.57 -1.00
C ALA A 359 -18.12 -9.15 -0.22
N THR A 360 -17.88 -9.77 0.94
CA THR A 360 -16.70 -9.50 1.78
C THR A 360 -15.40 -9.97 1.13
N ALA A 361 -15.40 -11.16 0.53
CA ALA A 361 -14.26 -11.68 -0.20
C ALA A 361 -13.92 -10.80 -1.42
N LEU A 362 -14.92 -10.48 -2.25
CA LEU A 362 -14.75 -9.62 -3.41
C LEU A 362 -14.25 -8.23 -3.00
N PHE A 363 -14.88 -7.64 -1.99
CA PHE A 363 -14.48 -6.35 -1.43
C PHE A 363 -13.04 -6.37 -0.92
N GLY A 364 -12.63 -7.43 -0.21
CA GLY A 364 -11.26 -7.62 0.27
C GLY A 364 -10.23 -7.53 -0.85
N ILE A 365 -10.42 -8.28 -1.94
CA ILE A 365 -9.53 -8.29 -3.12
C ILE A 365 -9.43 -6.90 -3.73
N CYS A 366 -10.56 -6.23 -3.94
CA CYS A 366 -10.59 -4.93 -4.60
C CYS A 366 -9.98 -3.83 -3.72
N TYR A 367 -10.30 -3.82 -2.44
CA TYR A 367 -9.71 -2.90 -1.47
C TYR A 367 -8.19 -3.11 -1.36
N GLY A 368 -7.73 -4.36 -1.41
CA GLY A 368 -6.30 -4.70 -1.43
C GLY A 368 -5.61 -4.18 -2.69
N THR A 369 -6.26 -4.33 -3.84
CA THR A 369 -5.78 -3.85 -5.13
C THR A 369 -5.51 -2.34 -5.13
N GLN A 370 -6.39 -1.53 -4.55
CA GLN A 370 -6.20 -0.07 -4.47
C GLN A 370 -4.91 0.32 -3.73
N TYR A 371 -4.59 -0.36 -2.63
CA TYR A 371 -3.39 -0.06 -1.84
C TYR A 371 -2.09 -0.44 -2.54
N SER A 372 -2.05 -1.63 -3.15
CA SER A 372 -0.86 -2.14 -3.81
C SER A 372 -0.53 -1.31 -5.05
N ILE A 373 -1.53 -1.04 -5.89
CA ILE A 373 -1.33 -0.35 -7.18
C ILE A 373 -0.99 1.13 -7.01
N MET A 374 -1.47 1.78 -5.94
CA MET A 374 -1.16 3.19 -5.68
C MET A 374 0.35 3.45 -5.56
N VAL A 375 1.08 2.55 -4.90
CA VAL A 375 2.52 2.69 -4.65
C VAL A 375 3.33 2.81 -5.96
N PRO A 376 3.32 1.82 -6.88
CA PRO A 376 4.06 1.90 -8.12
C PRO A 376 3.52 3.01 -9.02
N THR A 377 2.19 3.21 -9.08
CA THR A 377 1.58 4.27 -9.90
C THR A 377 2.08 5.66 -9.50
N SER A 378 2.14 5.96 -8.20
CA SER A 378 2.67 7.23 -7.69
C SER A 378 4.16 7.38 -7.99
N SER A 379 4.95 6.31 -7.85
CA SER A 379 6.39 6.34 -8.15
C SER A 379 6.70 6.48 -9.65
N GLU A 380 5.86 5.92 -10.52
CA GLU A 380 6.01 5.99 -11.99
C GLU A 380 5.59 7.35 -12.51
N LEU A 381 4.60 7.99 -11.89
CA LEU A 381 4.10 9.31 -12.30
C LEU A 381 4.97 10.47 -11.80
N PHE A 382 5.49 10.38 -10.58
CA PHE A 382 6.13 11.49 -9.88
C PHE A 382 7.60 11.24 -9.49
N GLY A 383 8.17 10.09 -9.88
CA GLY A 383 9.55 9.70 -9.61
C GLY A 383 9.81 9.18 -8.20
N LEU A 384 11.05 8.77 -7.94
CA LEU A 384 11.49 8.10 -6.70
C LEU A 384 12.23 9.04 -5.73
N LYS A 385 12.72 10.20 -6.22
CA LYS A 385 13.49 11.14 -5.41
C LYS A 385 12.69 11.76 -4.26
N HIS A 386 11.46 12.21 -4.53
CA HIS A 386 10.57 12.79 -3.51
C HIS A 386 9.33 11.91 -3.25
N PHE A 387 9.42 10.62 -3.58
CA PHE A 387 8.31 9.66 -3.48
C PHE A 387 7.67 9.61 -2.10
N GLY A 388 8.46 9.59 -1.02
CA GLY A 388 7.93 9.50 0.35
C GLY A 388 6.93 10.60 0.69
N VAL A 389 7.21 11.84 0.27
CA VAL A 389 6.32 13.00 0.51
C VAL A 389 5.08 12.92 -0.38
N ASN A 390 5.26 12.65 -1.68
CA ASN A 390 4.15 12.52 -2.64
C ASN A 390 3.17 11.41 -2.23
N TYR A 391 3.69 10.23 -1.89
CA TYR A 391 2.90 9.08 -1.47
C TYR A 391 2.20 9.31 -0.13
N SER A 392 2.88 9.91 0.85
CA SER A 392 2.26 10.23 2.15
C SER A 392 1.09 11.19 1.99
N PHE A 393 1.22 12.19 1.11
CA PHE A 393 0.12 13.11 0.81
C PHE A 393 -1.07 12.39 0.14
N MET A 394 -0.80 11.49 -0.81
CA MET A 394 -1.87 10.63 -1.38
C MET A 394 -2.55 9.79 -0.30
N GLY A 395 -1.78 9.30 0.67
CA GLY A 395 -2.28 8.56 1.84
C GLY A 395 -3.32 9.32 2.67
N LEU A 396 -3.32 10.66 2.65
CA LEU A 396 -4.30 11.49 3.37
C LEU A 396 -5.75 11.28 2.89
N GLY A 397 -5.95 10.74 1.69
CA GLY A 397 -7.28 10.35 1.22
C GLY A 397 -7.96 9.35 2.16
N ASN A 398 -7.22 8.43 2.80
CA ASN A 398 -7.78 7.43 3.70
C ASN A 398 -8.41 8.04 4.98
N PRO A 399 -7.70 8.84 5.81
CA PRO A 399 -8.31 9.45 7.00
C PRO A 399 -9.44 10.43 6.66
N ILE A 400 -9.32 11.19 5.56
CA ILE A 400 -10.41 12.09 5.11
C ILE A 400 -11.65 11.26 4.73
N GLY A 401 -11.44 10.15 4.00
CA GLY A 401 -12.51 9.21 3.66
C GLY A 401 -13.14 8.57 4.89
N ALA A 402 -12.34 8.16 5.88
CA ALA A 402 -12.85 7.59 7.12
C ALA A 402 -13.74 8.58 7.88
N ILE A 403 -13.38 9.85 7.96
CA ILE A 403 -14.21 10.87 8.61
C ILE A 403 -15.52 11.06 7.83
N LEU A 404 -15.44 11.30 6.51
CA LEU A 404 -16.60 11.61 5.69
C LEU A 404 -17.57 10.43 5.55
N PHE A 405 -17.05 9.26 5.19
CA PHE A 405 -17.88 8.11 4.84
C PHE A 405 -18.16 7.19 6.03
N SER A 406 -17.20 6.99 6.94
CA SER A 406 -17.41 6.08 8.09
C SER A 406 -18.08 6.80 9.26
N VAL A 407 -17.60 7.98 9.64
CA VAL A 407 -18.14 8.68 10.82
C VAL A 407 -19.38 9.49 10.48
N LEU A 408 -19.30 10.37 9.48
CA LEU A 408 -20.40 11.29 9.17
C LEU A 408 -21.53 10.61 8.39
N LEU A 409 -21.22 9.74 7.43
CA LEU A 409 -22.27 9.05 6.67
C LEU A 409 -22.75 7.78 7.38
N ALA A 410 -21.90 6.76 7.52
CA ALA A 410 -22.33 5.46 8.05
C ALA A 410 -22.84 5.54 9.50
N GLY A 411 -22.11 6.24 10.38
CA GLY A 411 -22.53 6.43 11.77
C GLY A 411 -23.88 7.13 11.91
N ASN A 412 -24.13 8.20 11.14
CA ASN A 412 -25.41 8.91 11.20
C ASN A 412 -26.58 8.08 10.68
N VAL A 413 -26.39 7.34 9.58
CA VAL A 413 -27.42 6.48 9.00
C VAL A 413 -27.75 5.34 9.97
N TYR A 414 -26.73 4.68 10.51
CA TYR A 414 -26.89 3.59 11.47
C TYR A 414 -27.62 4.06 12.74
N ASP A 415 -27.21 5.18 13.33
CA ASP A 415 -27.84 5.73 14.53
C ASP A 415 -29.30 6.15 14.29
N ALA A 416 -29.62 6.69 13.11
CA ALA A 416 -30.97 7.08 12.74
C ALA A 416 -31.90 5.86 12.60
N GLU A 417 -31.43 4.78 11.98
CA GLU A 417 -32.20 3.54 11.87
C GLU A 417 -32.31 2.80 13.21
N ALA A 418 -31.25 2.79 14.04
CA ALA A 418 -31.29 2.25 15.39
C ALA A 418 -32.34 2.97 16.26
N ALA A 419 -32.45 4.30 16.12
CA ALA A 419 -33.44 5.09 16.85
C ALA A 419 -34.88 4.73 16.44
N LYS A 420 -35.13 4.45 15.16
CA LYS A 420 -36.45 3.97 14.69
C LYS A 420 -36.82 2.61 15.27
N GLN A 421 -35.82 1.77 15.55
CA GLN A 421 -35.99 0.45 16.18
C GLN A 421 -36.10 0.51 17.71
N GLY A 422 -36.00 1.70 18.32
CA GLY A 422 -36.05 1.87 19.78
C GLY A 422 -34.81 1.38 20.52
N GLY A 423 -33.69 1.14 19.81
CA GLY A 423 -32.50 0.49 20.34
C GLY A 423 -31.20 1.30 20.25
N SER A 424 -30.13 0.75 20.80
CA SER A 424 -28.75 1.17 20.54
C SER A 424 -28.08 0.39 19.41
N THR A 425 -28.66 -0.74 19.02
CA THR A 425 -28.20 -1.62 17.95
C THR A 425 -29.22 -1.62 16.83
N CYS A 426 -28.75 -1.49 15.58
CA CYS A 426 -29.60 -1.57 14.40
C CYS A 426 -29.47 -2.96 13.79
N ILE A 427 -30.60 -3.61 13.56
CA ILE A 427 -30.68 -4.92 12.90
C ILE A 427 -31.40 -4.79 11.55
N GLY A 428 -30.90 -5.50 10.55
CA GLY A 428 -31.45 -5.55 9.20
C GLY A 428 -30.64 -4.77 8.17
N SER A 429 -30.98 -4.99 6.89
CA SER A 429 -30.28 -4.37 5.76
C SER A 429 -30.39 -2.84 5.74
N SER A 430 -31.49 -2.29 6.24
CA SER A 430 -31.76 -0.85 6.28
C SER A 430 -30.69 -0.06 7.01
N CYS A 431 -29.99 -0.65 7.98
CA CYS A 431 -28.97 0.00 8.81
C CYS A 431 -27.79 0.58 8.00
N PHE A 432 -27.44 -0.07 6.89
CA PHE A 432 -26.34 0.36 6.02
C PHE A 432 -26.72 0.50 4.55
N ARG A 433 -27.96 0.18 4.16
CA ARG A 433 -28.40 0.18 2.75
C ARG A 433 -28.14 1.52 2.06
N LEU A 434 -28.53 2.65 2.68
CA LEU A 434 -28.28 3.97 2.12
C LEU A 434 -26.78 4.28 2.03
N THR A 435 -26.02 3.92 3.07
CA THR A 435 -24.56 4.07 3.10
C THR A 435 -23.94 3.35 1.90
N PHE A 436 -24.24 2.06 1.69
CA PHE A 436 -23.69 1.30 0.59
C PHE A 436 -24.06 1.84 -0.80
N LEU A 437 -25.29 2.34 -0.99
CA LEU A 437 -25.68 2.98 -2.26
C LEU A 437 -24.89 4.27 -2.53
N VAL A 438 -24.65 5.09 -1.50
CA VAL A 438 -23.81 6.30 -1.63
C VAL A 438 -22.36 5.92 -1.90
N LEU A 439 -21.83 4.88 -1.23
CA LEU A 439 -20.47 4.38 -1.49
C LEU A 439 -20.31 3.80 -2.91
N ALA A 440 -21.34 3.13 -3.43
CA ALA A 440 -21.39 2.66 -4.81
C ALA A 440 -21.33 3.83 -5.79
N GLY A 441 -22.10 4.91 -5.54
CA GLY A 441 -22.01 6.14 -6.33
C GLY A 441 -20.63 6.79 -6.29
N ALA A 442 -20.00 6.85 -5.10
CA ALA A 442 -18.64 7.37 -4.94
C ALA A 442 -17.61 6.55 -5.73
N CYS A 443 -17.71 5.21 -5.72
CA CYS A 443 -16.87 4.34 -6.55
C CYS A 443 -17.20 4.47 -8.05
N GLY A 444 -18.45 4.75 -8.42
CA GLY A 444 -18.84 5.09 -9.79
C GLY A 444 -18.10 6.32 -10.31
N LEU A 445 -18.09 7.40 -9.52
CA LEU A 445 -17.28 8.59 -9.81
C LEU A 445 -15.79 8.25 -9.86
N GLY A 446 -15.28 7.43 -8.92
CA GLY A 446 -13.90 6.97 -8.91
C GLY A 446 -13.53 6.20 -10.18
N THR A 447 -14.45 5.38 -10.71
CA THR A 447 -14.27 4.65 -11.98
C THR A 447 -14.13 5.62 -13.15
N ILE A 448 -15.01 6.62 -13.25
CA ILE A 448 -14.96 7.64 -14.31
C ILE A 448 -13.64 8.39 -14.26
N LEU A 449 -13.23 8.88 -13.09
CA LEU A 449 -11.96 9.58 -12.90
C LEU A 449 -10.75 8.68 -13.21
N SER A 450 -10.81 7.39 -12.87
CA SER A 450 -9.75 6.43 -13.16
C SER A 450 -9.63 6.13 -14.66
N ILE A 451 -10.74 6.11 -15.40
CA ILE A 451 -10.73 5.99 -16.87
C ILE A 451 -10.11 7.24 -17.49
N ILE A 452 -10.53 8.43 -17.08
CA ILE A 452 -9.94 9.70 -17.55
C ILE A 452 -8.43 9.71 -17.28
N LEU A 453 -8.02 9.33 -16.07
CA LEU A 453 -6.60 9.24 -15.71
C LEU A 453 -5.87 8.26 -16.62
N THR A 454 -6.42 7.06 -16.83
CA THR A 454 -5.83 6.03 -17.70
C THR A 454 -5.61 6.54 -19.12
N ILE A 455 -6.58 7.25 -19.69
CA ILE A 455 -6.45 7.84 -21.03
C ILE A 455 -5.33 8.89 -21.06
N ARG A 456 -5.24 9.77 -20.05
CA ARG A 456 -4.21 10.81 -19.98
C ARG A 456 -2.79 10.27 -19.74
N VAL A 457 -2.68 9.15 -19.03
CA VAL A 457 -1.40 8.55 -18.63
C VAL A 457 -0.86 7.61 -19.72
N ARG A 458 -1.74 7.04 -20.55
CA ARG A 458 -1.39 6.03 -21.56
C ARG A 458 -0.24 6.44 -22.50
N PRO A 459 -0.19 7.67 -23.07
CA PRO A 459 0.92 8.07 -23.93
C PRO A 459 2.27 8.04 -23.20
N VAL A 460 2.26 8.34 -21.91
CA VAL A 460 3.48 8.36 -21.08
C VAL A 460 3.93 6.95 -20.75
N TYR A 461 3.00 6.02 -20.49
CA TYR A 461 3.37 4.62 -20.32
C TYR A 461 3.92 4.02 -21.61
N GLN A 462 3.34 4.40 -22.76
CA GLN A 462 3.90 4.02 -24.05
C GLN A 462 5.30 4.62 -24.23
N MET A 463 5.53 5.90 -23.93
CA MET A 463 6.87 6.50 -24.02
C MET A 463 7.89 5.83 -23.07
N LEU A 464 7.50 5.51 -21.84
CA LEU A 464 8.37 4.90 -20.83
C LEU A 464 8.72 3.44 -21.11
N TYR A 465 7.84 2.70 -21.78
CA TYR A 465 7.97 1.24 -21.96
C TYR A 465 8.04 0.77 -23.43
N ALA A 466 7.84 1.65 -24.43
CA ALA A 466 7.94 1.30 -25.86
C ALA A 466 9.39 1.25 -26.37
N GLY A 467 10.30 2.03 -25.76
CA GLY A 467 11.72 1.74 -25.89
C GLY A 467 12.05 0.66 -24.88
N GLY A 468 12.53 -0.50 -25.31
CA GLY A 468 13.07 -1.55 -24.42
C GLY A 468 14.34 -1.12 -23.64
N SER A 469 14.43 0.15 -23.26
CA SER A 469 15.56 0.83 -22.67
C SER A 469 15.19 1.35 -21.28
N PHE A 470 15.02 0.41 -20.36
CA PHE A 470 15.43 0.63 -18.96
C PHE A 470 16.97 0.55 -18.82
N ARG A 471 17.73 0.88 -19.87
CA ARG A 471 19.17 1.13 -19.74
C ARG A 471 19.30 2.48 -19.05
N LEU A 472 19.62 2.44 -17.75
CA LEU A 472 20.36 3.53 -17.13
C LEU A 472 21.54 3.90 -18.06
N PRO A 473 21.86 5.18 -18.27
CA PRO A 473 22.99 5.55 -19.09
C PRO A 473 24.24 4.89 -18.51
N GLN A 474 24.89 4.03 -19.30
CA GLN A 474 26.26 3.65 -19.02
C GLN A 474 27.08 4.93 -19.04
N SER A 475 27.70 5.30 -17.92
CA SER A 475 28.85 6.16 -17.96
C SER A 475 29.98 5.36 -18.61
N SER A 476 30.05 5.37 -19.94
CA SER A 476 31.25 4.97 -20.66
C SER A 476 32.27 6.11 -20.51
N SER A 477 33.05 6.04 -19.43
CA SER A 477 34.26 6.83 -19.27
C SER A 477 35.31 6.28 -20.23
N HIS A 478 35.56 7.01 -21.32
CA HIS A 478 36.84 7.02 -22.01
C HIS A 478 37.58 8.29 -21.66
#